data_AF-A0A955Q8F4-F1
#
_entry.id   AF-A0A955Q8F4-F1
#
_cell.length_a   1.000
_cell.length_b   1.000
_cell.length_c   1.000
_cell.angle_alpha   90.00
_cell.angle_beta   90.00
_cell.angle_gamma   90.00
#
_symmetry.space_group_name_H-M   'P 1'
#
loop_
_entity.id
_entity.type
_entity.pdbx_description
1 polymer ?
#
loop_
_entity_poly.entity_id
_entity_poly.type
_entity_poly.pdbx_seq_one_letter_code
_entity_poly.pdbx_strand_id
1 'polypeptide(L)'
;MKNITLSLCMIFAVAVLPGEADSVFALSDMGQATDSEQEAGPVEFEQVVEFERDVHFLNQDGTDVVLPAGGYYVDPVQNGLRLKSADQEEAEAVIVQAEETTHAKSLEAPQAVSLKEGADQQVVMVLLPNGKAIQAVGSSSGIQTRGIVKAFKLGPDALQYIPKVNGIFTTPKLGALTPGGILYVKGEHLGTSKGKINLHLSHPVPQVVALSVEEWSDTKIKAKIPGNISGVMDHQAKFQVLSAKGIGGIAWKVQFYAARSSQILKSNDPAVKVAHCSTGGDRNYCNGLNTSTGGSCFSAGIPPVFKTGSIYAQHVNCDVAVDWDDGKDRYQVTLKNGWVFKKVEYSQKKSSGSEKIHPPDYAKLRRDLPGTTSWNPSISWEVSPGPDQLEYVYWLTIEGPKGVPHF
;
A
#
# COMPACT_ATOMS: atom_id res chain seq x y z
N MET A 1 -35.69 -28.90 -49.15
CA MET A 1 -34.69 -27.83 -49.02
C MET A 1 -33.64 -28.30 -48.03
N LYS A 2 -32.46 -28.69 -48.52
CA LYS A 2 -31.33 -29.18 -47.71
C LYS A 2 -30.22 -28.15 -47.85
N ASN A 3 -29.84 -27.48 -46.77
CA ASN A 3 -28.68 -26.60 -46.74
C ASN A 3 -27.47 -27.42 -46.29
N ILE A 4 -26.48 -27.50 -47.19
CA ILE A 4 -25.16 -28.08 -46.94
C ILE A 4 -24.24 -26.90 -46.65
N THR A 5 -23.67 -26.86 -45.45
CA THR A 5 -22.64 -25.89 -45.06
C THR A 5 -21.27 -26.51 -45.37
N LEU A 6 -20.62 -26.04 -46.44
CA LEU A 6 -19.21 -26.37 -46.72
C LEU A 6 -18.30 -25.55 -45.80
N SER A 7 -17.53 -26.24 -44.96
CA SER A 7 -16.43 -25.66 -44.19
C SER A 7 -15.16 -25.70 -45.04
N LEU A 8 -14.64 -24.52 -45.38
CA LEU A 8 -13.43 -24.34 -46.17
C LEU A 8 -12.22 -24.23 -45.22
N CYS A 9 -11.48 -25.33 -45.04
CA CYS A 9 -10.17 -25.30 -44.38
C CYS A 9 -9.14 -24.69 -45.35
N MET A 10 -8.76 -23.43 -45.14
CA MET A 10 -7.54 -22.85 -45.73
C MET A 10 -6.33 -23.39 -44.97
N ILE A 11 -5.54 -24.23 -45.65
CA ILE A 11 -4.19 -24.61 -45.22
C ILE A 11 -3.25 -23.51 -45.72
N PHE A 12 -2.70 -22.70 -44.81
CA PHE A 12 -1.57 -21.84 -45.11
C PHE A 12 -0.28 -22.65 -44.97
N ALA A 13 0.35 -22.96 -46.09
CA ALA A 13 1.73 -23.44 -46.12
C ALA A 13 2.66 -22.23 -45.95
N VAL A 14 3.27 -22.09 -44.79
CA VAL A 14 4.36 -21.13 -44.55
C VAL A 14 5.66 -21.76 -45.01
N ALA A 15 6.17 -21.30 -46.15
CA ALA A 15 7.52 -21.61 -46.60
C ALA A 15 8.52 -20.82 -45.74
N VAL A 16 9.33 -21.52 -44.95
CA VAL A 16 10.45 -20.94 -44.19
C VAL A 16 11.66 -20.90 -45.11
N LEU A 17 12.12 -19.70 -45.45
CA LEU A 17 13.43 -19.47 -46.07
C LEU A 17 14.50 -19.39 -44.98
N PRO A 18 15.70 -19.98 -45.17
CA PRO A 18 16.83 -19.79 -44.28
C PRO A 18 17.51 -18.47 -44.62
N GLY A 19 17.35 -17.48 -43.75
CA GLY A 19 18.07 -16.21 -43.82
C GLY A 19 18.73 -15.93 -42.48
N GLU A 20 20.05 -16.02 -42.45
CA GLU A 20 20.92 -15.70 -41.34
C GLU A 20 20.63 -14.28 -40.81
N ALA A 21 20.25 -14.20 -39.54
CA ALA A 21 20.31 -12.98 -38.76
C ALA A 21 20.79 -13.36 -37.36
N ASP A 22 22.07 -13.12 -37.09
CA ASP A 22 22.66 -13.16 -35.76
C ASP A 22 22.09 -12.02 -34.91
N SER A 23 20.86 -12.20 -34.42
CA SER A 23 20.34 -11.43 -33.30
C SER A 23 20.79 -12.09 -32.01
N VAL A 24 21.95 -11.67 -31.52
CA VAL A 24 22.44 -11.97 -30.16
C VAL A 24 21.50 -11.30 -29.16
N PHE A 25 20.43 -11.98 -28.79
CA PHE A 25 19.71 -11.68 -27.56
C PHE A 25 20.59 -12.10 -26.39
N ALA A 26 21.37 -11.15 -25.87
CA ALA A 26 21.94 -11.28 -24.55
C ALA A 26 20.77 -11.33 -23.55
N LEU A 27 20.38 -12.54 -23.15
CA LEU A 27 19.70 -12.80 -21.89
C LEU A 27 20.64 -12.32 -20.79
N SER A 28 20.54 -11.03 -20.46
CA SER A 28 21.16 -10.51 -19.25
C SER A 28 20.53 -11.24 -18.08
N ASP A 29 21.36 -12.09 -17.49
CA ASP A 29 21.22 -12.73 -16.19
C ASP A 29 20.46 -11.81 -15.24
N MET A 30 19.16 -12.09 -15.05
CA MET A 30 18.37 -11.38 -14.06
C MET A 30 18.92 -11.82 -12.71
N GLY A 31 19.68 -10.93 -12.08
CA GLY A 31 20.32 -11.14 -10.79
C GLY A 31 19.42 -11.92 -9.86
N GLN A 32 19.94 -13.06 -9.39
CA GLN A 32 19.35 -13.85 -8.33
C GLN A 32 18.94 -12.89 -7.21
N ALA A 33 17.65 -12.84 -6.91
CA ALA A 33 17.17 -12.21 -5.71
C ALA A 33 17.88 -12.93 -4.56
N THR A 34 18.82 -12.25 -3.91
CA THR A 34 19.42 -12.75 -2.68
C THR A 34 18.32 -12.71 -1.64
N ASP A 35 17.57 -13.80 -1.54
CA ASP A 35 16.66 -14.10 -0.44
C ASP A 35 17.50 -14.25 0.82
N SER A 36 17.90 -13.11 1.39
CA SER A 36 18.30 -13.06 2.79
C SER A 36 17.04 -13.39 3.57
N GLU A 37 16.92 -14.65 4.00
CA GLU A 37 16.03 -15.05 5.10
C GLU A 37 16.45 -14.24 6.33
N GLN A 38 15.91 -13.02 6.42
CA GLN A 38 16.01 -12.19 7.59
C GLN A 38 15.21 -12.94 8.65
N GLU A 39 15.91 -13.61 9.58
CA GLU A 39 15.30 -14.25 10.74
C GLU A 39 14.34 -13.26 11.37
N ALA A 40 13.04 -13.59 11.32
CA ALA A 40 12.02 -12.77 11.92
C ALA A 40 12.34 -12.69 13.42
N GLY A 41 12.78 -11.50 13.87
CA GLY A 41 13.05 -11.25 15.27
C GLY A 41 11.83 -11.59 16.14
N PRO A 42 12.03 -11.81 17.45
CA PRO A 42 10.92 -12.09 18.37
C PRO A 42 9.85 -11.01 18.24
N VAL A 43 8.62 -11.43 17.92
CA VAL A 43 7.47 -10.53 17.77
C VAL A 43 7.16 -9.93 19.15
N GLU A 44 7.34 -8.62 19.31
CA GLU A 44 6.91 -7.93 20.52
C GLU A 44 5.38 -7.81 20.57
N PHE A 45 4.81 -8.11 21.74
CA PHE A 45 3.37 -8.22 21.95
C PHE A 45 2.86 -6.97 22.67
N GLU A 46 1.99 -6.19 22.04
CA GLU A 46 1.32 -5.07 22.70
C GLU A 46 -0.16 -5.39 22.93
N GLN A 47 -0.62 -5.17 24.16
CA GLN A 47 -1.97 -5.54 24.56
C GLN A 47 -2.97 -4.49 24.12
N VAL A 48 -3.72 -4.80 23.06
CA VAL A 48 -4.74 -3.94 22.48
C VAL A 48 -6.11 -4.59 22.66
N VAL A 49 -7.07 -3.82 23.18
CA VAL A 49 -8.50 -4.16 23.16
C VAL A 49 -9.18 -3.46 21.97
N GLU A 50 -10.15 -4.10 21.34
CA GLU A 50 -10.90 -3.51 20.21
C GLU A 50 -12.35 -3.22 20.60
N PHE A 51 -12.87 -2.08 20.14
CA PHE A 51 -14.29 -1.74 20.17
C PHE A 51 -14.85 -1.65 18.74
N GLU A 52 -15.91 -2.41 18.46
CA GLU A 52 -16.56 -2.42 17.14
C GLU A 52 -17.42 -1.16 16.87
N ARG A 53 -17.72 -0.39 17.91
CA ARG A 53 -18.54 0.84 17.90
C ARG A 53 -18.12 1.72 19.06
N ASP A 54 -18.63 2.92 19.11
CA ASP A 54 -18.39 3.83 20.23
C ASP A 54 -18.88 3.21 21.54
N VAL A 55 -18.07 3.34 22.58
CA VAL A 55 -18.35 2.81 23.92
C VAL A 55 -18.25 3.93 24.94
N HIS A 56 -19.33 4.10 25.69
CA HIS A 56 -19.45 5.03 26.79
C HIS A 56 -18.91 4.39 28.06
N PHE A 57 -18.04 5.09 28.77
CA PHE A 57 -17.49 4.73 30.07
C PHE A 57 -17.66 5.89 31.05
N LEU A 58 -17.72 5.61 32.35
CA LEU A 58 -17.58 6.67 33.35
C LEU A 58 -16.10 6.98 33.54
N ASN A 59 -15.73 8.25 33.69
CA ASN A 59 -14.41 8.64 34.19
C ASN A 59 -14.38 8.66 35.72
N GLN A 60 -13.24 9.00 36.32
CA GLN A 60 -13.06 9.04 37.78
C GLN A 60 -14.01 10.01 38.51
N ASP A 61 -14.48 11.05 37.81
CA ASP A 61 -15.43 12.03 38.34
C ASP A 61 -16.90 11.60 38.14
N GLY A 62 -17.14 10.42 37.58
CA GLY A 62 -18.47 9.89 37.29
C GLY A 62 -19.15 10.54 36.08
N THR A 63 -18.42 11.29 35.26
CA THR A 63 -18.93 11.84 34.00
C THR A 63 -18.76 10.85 32.86
N ASP A 64 -19.68 10.87 31.91
CA ASP A 64 -19.64 10.01 30.72
C ASP A 64 -18.53 10.44 29.76
N VAL A 65 -17.76 9.47 29.28
CA VAL A 65 -16.71 9.63 28.28
C VAL A 65 -16.93 8.61 27.17
N VAL A 66 -16.92 9.09 25.94
CA VAL A 66 -17.12 8.27 24.75
C VAL A 66 -15.76 7.93 24.15
N LEU A 67 -15.49 6.62 24.03
CA LEU A 67 -14.36 6.12 23.26
C LEU A 67 -14.85 5.70 21.88
N PRO A 68 -14.35 6.30 20.79
CA PRO A 68 -14.70 5.88 19.44
C PRO A 68 -14.36 4.41 19.17
N ALA A 69 -15.04 3.80 18.20
CA ALA A 69 -14.63 2.50 17.66
C ALA A 69 -13.13 2.48 17.29
N GLY A 70 -12.44 1.38 17.59
CA GLY A 70 -11.01 1.25 17.32
C GLY A 70 -10.26 0.39 18.34
N GLY A 71 -8.94 0.31 18.18
CA GLY A 71 -8.03 -0.36 19.10
C GLY A 71 -7.55 0.57 20.21
N TYR A 72 -7.39 0.06 21.44
CA TYR A 72 -6.86 0.79 22.59
C TYR A 72 -5.83 -0.02 23.36
N TYR A 73 -4.71 0.60 23.70
CA TYR A 73 -3.82 0.13 24.75
C TYR A 73 -4.48 0.38 26.10
N VAL A 74 -4.44 -0.61 27.00
CA VAL A 74 -5.09 -0.53 28.31
C VAL A 74 -4.06 -0.75 29.40
N ASP A 75 -3.83 0.29 30.19
CA ASP A 75 -2.95 0.23 31.35
C ASP A 75 -3.76 0.37 32.64
N PRO A 76 -3.42 -0.40 33.69
CA PRO A 76 -3.97 -0.17 35.01
C PRO A 76 -3.37 1.12 35.60
N VAL A 77 -4.21 2.00 36.14
CA VAL A 77 -3.77 3.19 36.89
C VAL A 77 -4.46 3.24 38.26
N GLN A 78 -4.00 4.13 39.13
CA GLN A 78 -4.64 4.31 40.43
C GLN A 78 -6.11 4.70 40.23
N ASN A 79 -7.03 3.87 40.73
CA ASN A 79 -8.48 4.05 40.63
C ASN A 79 -9.05 4.06 39.20
N GLY A 80 -8.45 3.34 38.25
CA GLY A 80 -9.00 3.29 36.89
C GLY A 80 -8.23 2.46 35.89
N LEU A 81 -8.69 2.53 34.64
CA LEU A 81 -7.96 2.04 33.46
C LEU A 81 -7.64 3.24 32.55
N ARG A 82 -6.39 3.34 32.11
CA ARG A 82 -5.96 4.31 31.11
C ARG A 82 -6.04 3.65 29.74
N LEU A 83 -6.87 4.21 28.86
CA LEU A 83 -7.04 3.79 27.47
C LEU A 83 -6.39 4.80 26.54
N LYS A 84 -5.37 4.38 25.79
CA LYS A 84 -4.76 5.18 24.73
C LYS A 84 -5.10 4.58 23.38
N SER A 85 -5.55 5.38 22.42
CA SER A 85 -5.82 4.89 21.07
C SER A 85 -4.58 4.19 20.49
N ALA A 86 -4.79 2.99 19.97
CA ALA A 86 -3.77 2.21 19.29
C ALA A 86 -3.66 2.55 17.79
N ASP A 87 -4.61 3.34 17.29
CA ASP A 87 -4.74 3.76 15.89
C ASP A 87 -4.29 5.22 15.70
N GLN A 88 -4.19 6.01 16.78
CA GLN A 88 -3.77 7.41 16.77
C GLN A 88 -2.60 7.61 17.73
N GLU A 89 -1.40 7.81 17.19
CA GLU A 89 -0.16 7.94 17.97
C GLU A 89 -0.19 9.13 18.95
N GLU A 90 -0.80 10.24 18.52
CA GLU A 90 -0.91 11.51 19.25
C GLU A 90 -2.20 11.64 20.08
N ALA A 91 -3.07 10.63 20.13
CA ALA A 91 -4.28 10.72 20.93
C ALA A 91 -3.98 10.78 22.43
N GLU A 92 -4.65 11.70 23.13
CA GLU A 92 -4.63 11.77 24.58
C GLU A 92 -5.23 10.49 25.18
N ALA A 93 -4.61 10.01 26.26
CA ALA A 93 -5.11 8.84 26.97
C ALA A 93 -6.29 9.22 27.87
N VAL A 94 -7.35 8.42 27.82
CA VAL A 94 -8.55 8.60 28.64
C VAL A 94 -8.47 7.69 29.86
N ILE A 95 -8.74 8.21 31.05
CA ILE A 95 -8.84 7.40 32.27
C ILE A 95 -10.31 7.14 32.58
N VAL A 96 -10.70 5.87 32.57
CA VAL A 96 -12.05 5.42 32.92
C VAL A 96 -12.07 4.84 34.33
N GLN A 97 -13.19 5.03 35.03
CA GLN A 97 -13.47 4.43 36.32
C GLN A 97 -13.48 2.91 36.17
N ALA A 98 -12.81 2.26 37.12
CA ALA A 98 -12.70 0.81 37.15
C ALA A 98 -12.74 0.30 38.60
N GLU A 99 -13.16 -0.95 38.74
CA GLU A 99 -13.27 -1.65 40.02
C GLU A 99 -12.25 -2.77 40.11
N GLU A 100 -11.72 -3.01 41.32
CA GLU A 100 -10.91 -4.20 41.57
C GLU A 100 -11.79 -5.46 41.59
N THR A 101 -11.27 -6.52 40.99
CA THR A 101 -11.88 -7.85 40.98
C THR A 101 -10.79 -8.92 41.06
N THR A 102 -11.16 -10.19 40.96
CA THR A 102 -10.23 -11.31 41.05
C THR A 102 -10.43 -12.29 39.91
N HIS A 103 -9.36 -13.02 39.57
CA HIS A 103 -9.40 -14.12 38.62
C HIS A 103 -8.64 -15.35 39.09
N ALA A 104 -9.02 -16.52 38.57
CA ALA A 104 -8.37 -17.79 38.87
C ALA A 104 -7.11 -18.07 38.00
N LYS A 105 -6.93 -17.34 36.89
CA LYS A 105 -5.83 -17.58 35.94
C LYS A 105 -4.47 -17.20 36.56
N SER A 106 -3.47 -18.08 36.44
CA SER A 106 -2.08 -17.72 36.75
C SER A 106 -1.47 -16.97 35.57
N LEU A 107 -0.86 -15.81 35.85
CA LEU A 107 -0.29 -14.92 34.83
C LEU A 107 1.14 -14.52 35.24
N GLU A 108 2.06 -14.58 34.28
CA GLU A 108 3.45 -14.12 34.45
C GLU A 108 3.58 -12.60 34.26
N ALA A 109 2.68 -12.00 33.49
CA ALA A 109 2.62 -10.57 33.21
C ALA A 109 1.15 -10.11 33.15
N PRO A 110 0.87 -8.80 33.32
CA PRO A 110 -0.47 -8.25 33.13
C PRO A 110 -1.06 -8.62 31.76
N GLN A 111 -2.37 -8.79 31.67
CA GLN A 111 -3.08 -9.11 30.43
C GLN A 111 -4.38 -8.30 30.29
N ALA A 112 -4.44 -7.40 29.32
CA ALA A 112 -5.66 -6.71 28.93
C ALA A 112 -6.60 -7.65 28.15
N VAL A 113 -7.89 -7.60 28.49
CA VAL A 113 -8.96 -8.37 27.85
C VAL A 113 -10.19 -7.50 27.67
N SER A 114 -10.97 -7.82 26.65
CA SER A 114 -12.23 -7.15 26.33
C SER A 114 -13.30 -8.19 26.06
N LEU A 115 -14.47 -8.01 26.65
CA LEU A 115 -15.57 -8.96 26.68
C LEU A 115 -16.87 -8.23 26.39
N LYS A 116 -17.72 -8.83 25.56
CA LYS A 116 -19.09 -8.37 25.37
C LYS A 116 -20.02 -9.14 26.29
N GLU A 117 -20.81 -8.43 27.06
CA GLU A 117 -21.88 -9.00 27.88
C GLU A 117 -23.23 -8.54 27.34
N GLY A 118 -24.00 -9.48 26.78
CA GLY A 118 -25.25 -9.14 26.10
C GLY A 118 -25.03 -8.27 24.86
N ALA A 119 -26.05 -7.50 24.50
CA ALA A 119 -26.09 -6.74 23.24
C ALA A 119 -25.47 -5.34 23.34
N ASP A 120 -25.23 -4.83 24.55
CA ASP A 120 -24.87 -3.42 24.76
C ASP A 120 -23.68 -3.20 25.69
N GLN A 121 -23.37 -4.15 26.58
CA GLN A 121 -22.35 -3.96 27.59
C GLN A 121 -20.98 -4.43 27.09
N GLN A 122 -19.97 -3.59 27.32
CA GLN A 122 -18.57 -3.86 27.02
C GLN A 122 -17.78 -3.87 28.33
N VAL A 123 -17.11 -4.96 28.64
CA VAL A 123 -16.24 -5.06 29.82
C VAL A 123 -14.81 -5.04 29.34
N VAL A 124 -14.03 -4.09 29.85
CA VAL A 124 -12.58 -4.00 29.64
C VAL A 124 -11.91 -4.34 30.95
N MET A 125 -10.90 -5.18 30.92
CA MET A 125 -10.23 -5.61 32.13
C MET A 125 -8.74 -5.77 31.91
N VAL A 126 -7.95 -5.37 32.91
CA VAL A 126 -6.55 -5.75 33.00
C VAL A 126 -6.42 -6.81 34.09
N LEU A 127 -6.07 -8.02 33.68
CA LEU A 127 -5.73 -9.12 34.57
C LEU A 127 -4.30 -8.92 35.06
N LEU A 128 -4.06 -9.07 36.36
CA LEU A 128 -2.76 -8.86 36.98
C LEU A 128 -2.24 -10.19 37.54
N PRO A 129 -0.92 -10.33 37.73
CA PRO A 129 -0.38 -11.44 38.50
C PRO A 129 -1.04 -11.54 39.90
N ASN A 130 -1.02 -12.75 40.47
CA ASN A 130 -1.62 -13.08 41.78
C ASN A 130 -3.15 -13.05 41.84
N GLY A 131 -3.82 -13.22 40.70
CA GLY A 131 -5.28 -13.39 40.66
C GLY A 131 -6.07 -12.11 40.92
N LYS A 132 -5.44 -10.93 40.76
CA LYS A 132 -6.12 -9.62 40.85
C LYS A 132 -6.47 -9.11 39.46
N ALA A 133 -7.51 -8.31 39.34
CA ALA A 133 -7.85 -7.62 38.10
C ALA A 133 -8.44 -6.24 38.37
N ILE A 134 -8.38 -5.37 37.37
CA ILE A 134 -9.04 -4.07 37.36
C ILE A 134 -9.98 -4.06 36.16
N GLN A 135 -11.27 -3.81 36.38
CA GLN A 135 -12.30 -3.88 35.34
C GLN A 135 -13.08 -2.58 35.19
N ALA A 136 -13.29 -2.13 33.96
CA ALA A 136 -14.21 -1.06 33.62
C ALA A 136 -15.37 -1.64 32.80
N VAL A 137 -16.59 -1.16 33.08
CA VAL A 137 -17.79 -1.56 32.34
C VAL A 137 -18.30 -0.34 31.58
N GLY A 138 -18.42 -0.49 30.27
CA GLY A 138 -18.99 0.50 29.37
C GLY A 138 -20.24 -0.02 28.65
N SER A 139 -20.90 0.88 27.93
CA SER A 139 -22.11 0.61 27.17
C SER A 139 -22.03 1.25 25.79
N SER A 140 -22.58 0.60 24.76
CA SER A 140 -22.69 1.20 23.43
C SER A 140 -23.91 2.10 23.22
N SER A 141 -24.83 2.16 24.19
CA SER A 141 -26.05 2.97 24.13
C SER A 141 -26.03 4.18 25.06
N GLY A 142 -24.93 4.37 25.81
CA GLY A 142 -24.75 5.44 26.78
C GLY A 142 -24.99 4.98 28.21
N ILE A 143 -24.37 5.68 29.17
CA ILE A 143 -24.51 5.34 30.59
C ILE A 143 -25.67 6.12 31.21
N GLN A 144 -26.74 5.42 31.59
CA GLN A 144 -27.81 6.01 32.39
C GLN A 144 -27.48 5.89 33.88
N THR A 145 -27.36 7.03 34.55
CA THR A 145 -26.94 7.17 35.97
C THR A 145 -27.90 6.58 37.02
N ARG A 146 -28.93 5.80 36.64
CA ARG A 146 -29.98 5.33 37.55
C ARG A 146 -29.90 3.86 37.94
N GLY A 147 -28.71 3.24 37.87
CA GLY A 147 -28.50 1.88 38.37
C GLY A 147 -27.06 1.64 38.79
N ILE A 148 -26.88 0.95 39.92
CA ILE A 148 -25.58 0.38 40.28
C ILE A 148 -25.25 -0.65 39.20
N VAL A 149 -24.23 -0.38 38.38
CA VAL A 149 -23.71 -1.35 37.42
C VAL A 149 -23.14 -2.50 38.26
N LYS A 150 -23.77 -3.68 38.16
CA LYS A 150 -23.34 -4.84 38.93
C LYS A 150 -21.95 -5.23 38.43
N ALA A 151 -20.98 -5.28 39.34
CA ALA A 151 -19.63 -5.76 39.02
C ALA A 151 -19.72 -7.09 38.27
N PHE A 152 -19.18 -7.12 37.05
CA PHE A 152 -19.11 -8.35 36.27
C PHE A 152 -18.21 -9.33 37.03
N LYS A 153 -18.73 -10.52 37.33
CA LYS A 153 -17.93 -11.60 37.89
C LYS A 153 -17.56 -12.53 36.75
N LEU A 154 -16.29 -12.49 36.37
CA LEU A 154 -15.73 -13.52 35.51
C LEU A 154 -15.96 -14.89 36.16
N GLY A 155 -16.73 -15.73 35.50
CA GLY A 155 -16.77 -17.14 35.84
C GLY A 155 -15.35 -17.73 35.71
N PRO A 156 -15.00 -18.75 36.52
CA PRO A 156 -13.68 -19.39 36.46
C PRO A 156 -13.31 -19.84 35.03
N ASP A 157 -14.31 -20.21 34.24
CA ASP A 157 -14.14 -20.69 32.88
C ASP A 157 -13.93 -19.56 31.85
N ALA A 158 -14.36 -18.32 32.14
CA ALA A 158 -14.36 -17.25 31.13
C ALA A 158 -12.95 -16.84 30.68
N LEU A 159 -11.96 -16.98 31.55
CA LEU A 159 -10.56 -16.61 31.27
C LEU A 159 -9.69 -17.76 30.77
N GLN A 160 -10.15 -19.01 30.93
CA GLN A 160 -9.44 -20.17 30.41
C GLN A 160 -9.42 -20.19 28.87
N TYR A 161 -10.26 -19.39 28.23
CA TYR A 161 -10.43 -19.35 26.77
C TYR A 161 -9.94 -18.05 26.11
N ILE A 162 -9.00 -17.32 26.73
CA ILE A 162 -8.37 -16.19 26.02
C ILE A 162 -7.43 -16.76 24.95
N PRO A 163 -7.68 -16.48 23.66
CA PRO A 163 -6.84 -16.99 22.59
C PRO A 163 -5.38 -16.59 22.78
N LYS A 164 -4.47 -17.57 22.79
CA LYS A 164 -3.03 -17.35 22.82
C LYS A 164 -2.46 -17.74 21.46
N VAL A 165 -1.82 -16.80 20.78
CA VAL A 165 -1.12 -17.08 19.52
C VAL A 165 0.35 -17.34 19.83
N ASN A 166 0.82 -18.52 19.45
CA ASN A 166 2.19 -18.97 19.66
C ASN A 166 3.06 -18.75 18.41
N GLY A 167 2.45 -18.56 17.24
CA GLY A 167 3.17 -18.28 16.01
C GLY A 167 2.26 -18.04 14.82
N ILE A 168 2.80 -17.37 13.81
CA ILE A 168 2.11 -17.12 12.54
C ILE A 168 2.98 -17.55 11.36
N PHE A 169 2.33 -17.93 10.28
CA PHE A 169 2.94 -18.21 9.00
C PHE A 169 2.06 -17.65 7.89
N THR A 170 2.66 -17.07 6.86
CA THR A 170 1.92 -16.34 5.81
C THR A 170 2.41 -16.74 4.42
N THR A 171 1.50 -16.71 3.44
CA THR A 171 1.82 -16.92 2.02
C THR A 171 1.31 -15.75 1.18
N PRO A 172 1.95 -15.45 0.03
CA PRO A 172 3.14 -16.09 -0.53
C PRO A 172 4.46 -15.63 0.14
N LYS A 173 4.44 -14.55 0.94
CA LYS A 173 5.63 -14.03 1.63
C LYS A 173 5.63 -14.44 3.10
N LEU A 174 6.69 -15.12 3.53
CA LEU A 174 6.84 -15.55 4.92
C LEU A 174 6.96 -14.34 5.86
N GLY A 175 6.22 -14.35 6.97
CA GLY A 175 6.25 -13.30 7.99
C GLY A 175 5.58 -11.98 7.60
N ALA A 176 4.95 -11.90 6.42
CA ALA A 176 4.28 -10.70 5.96
C ALA A 176 2.92 -10.99 5.32
N LEU A 177 1.95 -10.13 5.64
CA LEU A 177 0.61 -10.19 5.07
C LEU A 177 0.58 -9.48 3.71
N THR A 178 -0.05 -10.12 2.74
CA THR A 178 -0.30 -9.54 1.41
C THR A 178 -1.75 -9.77 1.00
N PRO A 179 -2.40 -8.85 0.27
CA PRO A 179 -3.73 -9.09 -0.28
C PRO A 179 -3.80 -10.40 -1.07
N GLY A 180 -4.82 -11.22 -0.80
CA GLY A 180 -5.02 -12.53 -1.44
C GLY A 180 -4.21 -13.67 -0.82
N GLY A 181 -3.30 -13.36 0.10
CA GLY A 181 -2.48 -14.34 0.83
C GLY A 181 -3.26 -15.18 1.83
N ILE A 182 -2.58 -16.17 2.41
CA ILE A 182 -3.13 -17.02 3.47
C ILE A 182 -2.36 -16.76 4.77
N LEU A 183 -3.09 -16.54 5.85
CA LEU A 183 -2.59 -16.47 7.22
C LEU A 183 -2.85 -17.81 7.91
N TYR A 184 -1.80 -18.41 8.44
CA TYR A 184 -1.84 -19.56 9.33
C TYR A 184 -1.47 -19.09 10.73
N VAL A 185 -2.29 -19.42 11.71
CA VAL A 185 -2.08 -19.09 13.10
C VAL A 185 -1.97 -20.39 13.88
N LYS A 186 -0.92 -20.54 14.67
CA LYS A 186 -0.77 -21.60 15.67
C LYS A 186 -0.95 -21.00 17.05
N GLY A 187 -1.72 -21.66 17.91
CA GLY A 187 -2.04 -21.13 19.23
C GLY A 187 -2.56 -22.17 20.21
N GLU A 188 -3.11 -21.65 21.30
CA GLU A 188 -3.79 -22.38 22.37
C GLU A 188 -5.09 -21.63 22.70
N HIS A 189 -6.11 -22.36 23.13
CA HIS A 189 -7.38 -21.79 23.59
C HIS A 189 -8.07 -20.92 22.54
N LEU A 190 -7.88 -21.24 21.25
CA LEU A 190 -8.57 -20.55 20.15
C LEU A 190 -10.06 -20.94 20.11
N GLY A 191 -10.43 -22.03 20.79
CA GLY A 191 -11.77 -22.59 20.82
C GLY A 191 -12.05 -23.50 19.62
N THR A 192 -13.02 -24.40 19.77
CA THR A 192 -13.43 -25.34 18.71
C THR A 192 -14.46 -24.74 17.74
N SER A 193 -15.10 -23.63 18.11
CA SER A 193 -16.04 -22.92 17.26
C SER A 193 -15.35 -21.76 16.54
N LYS A 194 -15.66 -21.59 15.25
CA LYS A 194 -15.12 -20.54 14.39
C LYS A 194 -15.37 -19.15 14.97
N GLY A 195 -14.29 -18.42 15.22
CA GLY A 195 -14.30 -17.02 15.61
C GLY A 195 -14.10 -16.07 14.42
N LYS A 196 -13.57 -14.88 14.70
CA LYS A 196 -13.21 -13.86 13.70
C LYS A 196 -11.71 -13.59 13.74
N ILE A 197 -11.18 -13.19 12.59
CA ILE A 197 -9.84 -12.58 12.51
C ILE A 197 -9.99 -11.23 11.82
N ASN A 198 -9.52 -10.19 12.48
CA ASN A 198 -9.50 -8.82 11.97
C ASN A 198 -8.06 -8.41 11.65
N LEU A 199 -7.87 -7.67 10.57
CA LEU A 199 -6.62 -7.03 10.18
C LEU A 199 -6.82 -5.51 10.18
N HIS A 200 -6.11 -4.84 11.06
CA HIS A 200 -6.11 -3.39 11.20
C HIS A 200 -4.99 -2.80 10.36
N LEU A 201 -5.36 -1.94 9.43
CA LEU A 201 -4.47 -1.22 8.54
C LEU A 201 -4.60 0.27 8.89
N SER A 202 -3.53 0.90 9.35
CA SER A 202 -3.58 2.25 9.91
C SER A 202 -3.21 3.36 8.91
N HIS A 203 -2.71 3.01 7.71
CA HIS A 203 -2.13 4.00 6.81
C HIS A 203 -2.47 3.79 5.33
N PRO A 204 -2.83 4.85 4.56
CA PRO A 204 -3.02 6.25 4.96
C PRO A 204 -4.36 6.53 5.65
N VAL A 205 -5.34 5.62 5.55
CA VAL A 205 -6.65 5.73 6.21
C VAL A 205 -6.88 4.47 7.04
N PRO A 206 -7.20 4.60 8.34
CA PRO A 206 -7.52 3.46 9.19
C PRO A 206 -8.67 2.62 8.62
N GLN A 207 -8.47 1.31 8.53
CA GLN A 207 -9.52 0.36 8.14
C GLN A 207 -9.31 -0.98 8.84
N VAL A 208 -10.42 -1.65 9.15
CA VAL A 208 -10.44 -3.01 9.69
C VAL A 208 -10.96 -3.97 8.63
N VAL A 209 -10.15 -4.95 8.28
CA VAL A 209 -10.44 -5.95 7.26
C VAL A 209 -10.69 -7.30 7.93
N ALA A 210 -11.90 -7.82 7.81
CA ALA A 210 -12.21 -9.17 8.27
C ALA A 210 -11.61 -10.22 7.31
N LEU A 211 -10.87 -11.18 7.86
CA LEU A 211 -10.29 -12.28 7.09
C LEU A 211 -11.31 -13.42 6.93
N SER A 212 -11.25 -14.11 5.79
CA SER A 212 -12.11 -15.27 5.54
C SER A 212 -11.49 -16.52 6.16
N VAL A 213 -11.98 -16.92 7.34
CA VAL A 213 -11.52 -18.15 8.02
C VAL A 213 -11.95 -19.39 7.23
N GLU A 214 -10.97 -20.17 6.77
CA GLU A 214 -11.15 -21.43 6.04
C GLU A 214 -11.12 -22.65 6.96
N GLU A 215 -10.28 -22.61 8.00
CA GLU A 215 -10.08 -23.72 8.94
C GLU A 215 -9.92 -23.15 10.35
N TRP A 216 -10.56 -23.76 11.35
CA TRP A 216 -10.49 -23.33 12.75
C TRP A 216 -10.51 -24.54 13.68
N SER A 217 -9.57 -24.59 14.61
CA SER A 217 -9.52 -25.52 15.74
C SER A 217 -8.99 -24.79 16.97
N ASP A 218 -8.95 -25.49 18.11
CA ASP A 218 -8.44 -24.92 19.35
C ASP A 218 -6.95 -24.53 19.29
N THR A 219 -6.19 -25.09 18.33
CA THR A 219 -4.74 -24.90 18.23
C THR A 219 -4.27 -24.32 16.90
N LYS A 220 -5.17 -24.21 15.91
CA LYS A 220 -4.82 -23.77 14.56
C LYS A 220 -5.94 -22.96 13.92
N ILE A 221 -5.57 -21.90 13.20
CA ILE A 221 -6.47 -21.20 12.29
C ILE A 221 -5.80 -21.09 10.92
N LYS A 222 -6.59 -21.24 9.86
CA LYS A 222 -6.22 -20.88 8.49
C LYS A 222 -7.24 -19.87 7.97
N ALA A 223 -6.78 -18.71 7.54
CA ALA A 223 -7.64 -17.65 7.05
C ALA A 223 -7.06 -16.98 5.79
N LYS A 224 -7.93 -16.58 4.88
CA LYS A 224 -7.58 -15.90 3.64
C LYS A 224 -7.74 -14.39 3.76
N ILE A 225 -6.72 -13.67 3.34
CA ILE A 225 -6.69 -12.22 3.27
C ILE A 225 -7.42 -11.78 2.00
N PRO A 226 -8.37 -10.82 2.06
CA PRO A 226 -9.04 -10.32 0.86
C PRO A 226 -8.05 -9.83 -0.22
N GLY A 227 -8.25 -10.23 -1.47
CA GLY A 227 -7.37 -9.87 -2.60
C GLY A 227 -7.58 -8.46 -3.15
N ASN A 228 -8.66 -7.80 -2.73
CA ASN A 228 -9.10 -6.50 -3.22
C ASN A 228 -8.76 -5.34 -2.29
N ILE A 229 -7.95 -5.55 -1.25
CA ILE A 229 -7.45 -4.47 -0.39
C ILE A 229 -6.66 -3.48 -1.26
N SER A 230 -7.04 -2.21 -1.19
CA SER A 230 -6.44 -1.11 -1.97
C SER A 230 -6.52 0.19 -1.18
N GLY A 231 -5.75 1.20 -1.61
CA GLY A 231 -5.67 2.48 -0.91
C GLY A 231 -4.89 2.41 0.40
N VAL A 232 -3.99 1.42 0.54
CA VAL A 232 -3.17 1.16 1.73
C VAL A 232 -1.72 1.08 1.30
N MET A 233 -0.79 1.63 2.10
CA MET A 233 0.65 1.52 1.85
C MET A 233 1.27 0.31 2.57
N ASP A 234 2.53 0.01 2.27
CA ASP A 234 3.28 -0.94 3.10
C ASP A 234 3.51 -0.34 4.48
N HIS A 235 3.18 -1.07 5.53
CA HIS A 235 3.34 -0.62 6.90
C HIS A 235 3.26 -1.81 7.87
N GLN A 236 3.54 -1.55 9.14
CA GLN A 236 3.22 -2.49 10.21
C GLN A 236 1.71 -2.47 10.47
N ALA A 237 1.05 -3.57 10.15
CA ALA A 237 -0.35 -3.79 10.46
C ALA A 237 -0.51 -4.51 11.80
N LYS A 238 -1.73 -4.57 12.31
CA LYS A 238 -2.07 -5.38 13.48
C LYS A 238 -3.12 -6.40 13.08
N PHE A 239 -3.01 -7.67 13.47
CA PHE A 239 -4.14 -8.60 13.35
C PHE A 239 -4.61 -9.05 14.73
N GLN A 240 -5.90 -9.36 14.85
CA GLN A 240 -6.53 -9.79 16.09
C GLN A 240 -7.34 -11.06 15.85
N VAL A 241 -7.30 -11.97 16.81
CA VAL A 241 -8.07 -13.21 16.84
C VAL A 241 -9.12 -13.07 17.93
N LEU A 242 -10.38 -13.16 17.52
CA LEU A 242 -11.56 -13.14 18.39
C LEU A 242 -12.16 -14.54 18.38
N SER A 243 -12.34 -15.16 19.55
CA SER A 243 -13.07 -16.43 19.66
C SER A 243 -14.55 -16.28 19.24
N ALA A 244 -15.26 -17.39 19.05
CA ALA A 244 -16.71 -17.37 18.74
C ALA A 244 -17.56 -16.63 19.79
N LYS A 245 -17.06 -16.51 21.03
CA LYS A 245 -17.70 -15.75 22.12
C LYS A 245 -17.34 -14.26 22.10
N GLY A 246 -16.57 -13.79 21.12
CA GLY A 246 -16.10 -12.42 21.04
C GLY A 246 -14.96 -12.09 22.00
N ILE A 247 -14.37 -13.09 22.67
CA ILE A 247 -13.20 -12.90 23.53
C ILE A 247 -11.97 -12.80 22.65
N GLY A 248 -11.35 -11.62 22.64
CA GLY A 248 -10.16 -11.30 21.87
C GLY A 248 -8.86 -11.49 22.64
N GLY A 249 -7.82 -11.93 21.94
CA GLY A 249 -6.45 -11.84 22.41
C GLY A 249 -5.80 -10.48 22.11
N ILE A 250 -4.53 -10.38 22.47
CA ILE A 250 -3.59 -9.30 22.14
C ILE A 250 -3.54 -9.11 20.62
N ALA A 251 -3.53 -7.88 20.10
CA ALA A 251 -3.31 -7.65 18.68
C ALA A 251 -1.83 -7.81 18.33
N TRP A 252 -1.52 -8.52 17.25
CA TRP A 252 -0.15 -8.81 16.85
C TRP A 252 0.31 -7.92 15.72
N LYS A 253 1.46 -7.26 15.90
CA LYS A 253 2.12 -6.50 14.85
C LYS A 253 2.68 -7.44 13.78
N VAL A 254 2.45 -7.12 12.52
CA VAL A 254 2.93 -7.88 11.39
C VAL A 254 3.18 -6.96 10.21
N GLN A 255 4.24 -7.22 9.44
CA GLN A 255 4.47 -6.44 8.23
C GLN A 255 3.37 -6.71 7.20
N PHE A 256 2.76 -5.65 6.68
CA PHE A 256 1.83 -5.71 5.57
C PHE A 256 2.47 -5.13 4.32
N TYR A 257 2.32 -5.82 3.18
CA TYR A 257 2.67 -5.29 1.87
C TYR A 257 1.42 -5.13 1.02
N ALA A 258 1.22 -3.92 0.51
CA ALA A 258 0.09 -3.59 -0.33
C ALA A 258 0.15 -4.35 -1.66
N ALA A 259 -1.03 -4.60 -2.25
CA ALA A 259 -1.10 -5.04 -3.64
C ALA A 259 -0.43 -4.01 -4.54
N ARG A 260 0.37 -4.43 -5.52
CA ARG A 260 1.05 -3.52 -6.45
C ARG A 260 0.23 -3.29 -7.71
N SER A 261 0.35 -2.10 -8.26
CA SER A 261 -0.13 -1.78 -9.61
C SER A 261 0.95 -1.08 -10.40
N SER A 262 1.02 -1.34 -11.71
CA SER A 262 1.90 -0.63 -12.63
C SER A 262 1.09 0.27 -13.55
N GLN A 263 1.63 1.45 -13.87
CA GLN A 263 1.03 2.37 -14.84
C GLN A 263 2.11 3.19 -15.55
N ILE A 264 1.78 3.69 -16.75
CA ILE A 264 2.64 4.61 -17.49
C ILE A 264 2.22 6.05 -17.14
N LEU A 265 3.17 6.88 -16.72
CA LEU A 265 2.93 8.29 -16.46
C LEU A 265 2.50 9.02 -17.75
N LYS A 266 1.52 9.90 -17.65
CA LYS A 266 1.12 10.78 -18.75
C LYS A 266 1.98 12.04 -18.75
N SER A 267 2.08 12.72 -19.89
CA SER A 267 2.81 13.99 -20.00
C SER A 267 2.25 15.12 -19.13
N ASN A 268 0.95 15.07 -18.84
CA ASN A 268 0.24 16.01 -17.97
C ASN A 268 0.04 15.49 -16.54
N ASP A 269 0.71 14.41 -16.16
CA ASP A 269 0.64 13.86 -14.82
C ASP A 269 1.29 14.83 -13.81
N PRO A 270 0.68 15.10 -12.64
CA PRO A 270 1.25 16.01 -11.63
C PRO A 270 2.67 15.65 -11.15
N ALA A 271 3.05 14.38 -11.25
CA ALA A 271 4.40 13.93 -10.93
C ALA A 271 5.44 14.38 -11.96
N VAL A 272 5.03 14.74 -13.19
CA VAL A 272 5.93 15.15 -14.29
C VAL A 272 5.87 16.66 -14.49
N LYS A 273 7.00 17.33 -14.27
CA LYS A 273 7.13 18.78 -14.43
C LYS A 273 8.16 19.12 -15.49
N VAL A 274 7.81 20.03 -16.39
CA VAL A 274 8.77 20.69 -17.28
C VAL A 274 9.46 21.78 -16.47
N ALA A 275 10.69 21.54 -16.03
CA ALA A 275 11.46 22.51 -15.26
C ALA A 275 12.02 23.62 -16.17
N HIS A 276 12.41 23.26 -17.40
CA HIS A 276 12.83 24.19 -18.42
C HIS A 276 12.60 23.58 -19.80
N CYS A 277 11.99 24.35 -20.70
CA CYS A 277 11.93 24.04 -22.14
C CYS A 277 12.75 25.11 -22.85
N SER A 278 13.75 24.67 -23.60
CA SER A 278 14.66 25.57 -24.31
C SER A 278 13.89 26.42 -25.33
N THR A 279 14.41 27.62 -25.59
CA THR A 279 13.90 28.56 -26.59
C THR A 279 14.83 28.66 -27.80
N GLY A 280 15.89 27.85 -27.86
CA GLY A 280 16.94 27.98 -28.88
C GLY A 280 16.56 27.47 -30.26
N GLY A 281 15.29 27.07 -30.46
CA GLY A 281 14.74 26.70 -31.76
C GLY A 281 13.59 27.59 -32.19
N ASP A 282 13.28 27.62 -33.47
CA ASP A 282 12.14 28.39 -34.00
C ASP A 282 10.80 27.91 -33.43
N ARG A 283 10.61 26.59 -33.33
CA ARG A 283 9.47 25.99 -32.64
C ARG A 283 9.92 24.96 -31.62
N ASN A 284 9.46 25.14 -30.38
CA ASN A 284 9.79 24.28 -29.27
C ASN A 284 8.52 23.87 -28.54
N TYR A 285 8.37 22.57 -28.32
CA TYR A 285 7.26 21.99 -27.58
C TYR A 285 7.80 21.00 -26.56
N CYS A 286 7.47 21.18 -25.28
CA CYS A 286 7.85 20.25 -24.20
C CYS A 286 6.61 19.92 -23.34
N ASN A 287 6.10 18.67 -23.37
CA ASN A 287 4.87 18.26 -22.65
C ASN A 287 3.68 19.26 -22.77
N GLY A 288 3.49 19.86 -23.94
CA GLY A 288 2.43 20.85 -24.18
C GLY A 288 2.80 22.30 -23.87
N LEU A 289 3.95 22.56 -23.25
CA LEU A 289 4.52 23.92 -23.16
C LEU A 289 5.11 24.30 -24.52
N ASN A 290 4.65 25.42 -25.08
CA ASN A 290 5.14 25.98 -26.34
C ASN A 290 6.01 27.21 -26.05
N THR A 291 7.28 27.17 -26.41
CA THR A 291 8.24 28.27 -26.23
C THR A 291 8.76 28.82 -27.57
N SER A 292 8.00 28.64 -28.65
CA SER A 292 8.32 29.15 -29.99
C SER A 292 8.45 30.68 -30.01
N THR A 293 9.46 31.19 -30.71
CA THR A 293 9.83 32.63 -30.73
C THR A 293 9.17 33.43 -31.85
N GLY A 294 8.26 32.83 -32.62
CA GLY A 294 7.41 33.55 -33.59
C GLY A 294 7.86 33.46 -35.06
N GLY A 295 8.87 32.62 -35.37
CA GLY A 295 9.24 32.27 -36.74
C GLY A 295 8.12 31.50 -37.46
N SER A 296 7.67 32.00 -38.60
CA SER A 296 6.65 31.33 -39.41
C SER A 296 7.25 30.17 -40.20
N CYS A 297 7.35 28.99 -39.60
CA CYS A 297 7.69 27.76 -40.31
C CYS A 297 6.50 27.34 -41.19
N PHE A 298 6.34 27.97 -42.36
CA PHE A 298 5.24 27.69 -43.28
C PHE A 298 5.33 26.28 -43.90
N SER A 299 6.52 25.67 -43.91
CA SER A 299 6.78 24.33 -44.47
C SER A 299 6.75 23.19 -43.44
N ALA A 300 6.90 23.50 -42.13
CA ALA A 300 6.77 22.52 -41.08
C ALA A 300 5.27 22.25 -40.89
N GLY A 301 4.79 21.13 -41.46
CA GLY A 301 3.38 20.74 -41.47
C GLY A 301 2.70 20.80 -40.10
N ILE A 302 1.36 20.73 -40.10
CA ILE A 302 0.56 20.67 -38.86
C ILE A 302 1.20 19.65 -37.92
N PRO A 303 1.49 20.00 -36.65
CA PRO A 303 2.16 19.09 -35.72
C PRO A 303 1.39 17.76 -35.74
N PRO A 304 2.06 16.63 -36.03
CA PRO A 304 1.39 15.35 -36.07
C PRO A 304 0.72 15.11 -34.71
N VAL A 305 -0.43 14.43 -34.73
CA VAL A 305 -1.18 14.00 -33.55
C VAL A 305 -0.19 13.58 -32.45
N PHE A 306 -0.11 14.38 -31.39
CA PHE A 306 0.96 14.32 -30.41
C PHE A 306 1.16 12.88 -29.89
N LYS A 307 2.37 12.33 -30.05
CA LYS A 307 2.74 11.09 -29.37
C LYS A 307 2.69 11.35 -27.87
N THR A 308 1.85 10.61 -27.16
CA THR A 308 1.69 10.75 -25.71
C THR A 308 2.73 9.88 -24.99
N GLY A 309 3.89 10.46 -24.69
CA GLY A 309 4.85 9.93 -23.71
C GLY A 309 4.62 10.51 -22.32
N SER A 310 5.40 10.05 -21.35
CA SER A 310 5.54 10.70 -20.04
C SER A 310 6.37 11.98 -20.17
N ILE A 311 7.45 11.92 -20.95
CA ILE A 311 8.20 13.09 -21.41
C ILE A 311 8.15 13.09 -22.93
N TYR A 312 7.82 14.24 -23.51
CA TYR A 312 7.76 14.47 -24.94
C TYR A 312 8.35 15.85 -25.23
N ALA A 313 9.19 15.93 -26.25
CA ALA A 313 9.50 17.20 -26.87
C ALA A 313 9.61 17.12 -28.39
N GLN A 314 9.42 18.27 -29.01
CA GLN A 314 9.64 18.52 -30.41
C GLN A 314 10.34 19.87 -30.59
N HIS A 315 11.41 19.87 -31.38
CA HIS A 315 12.17 21.06 -31.74
C HIS A 315 12.28 21.13 -33.26
N VAL A 316 12.05 22.32 -33.81
CA VAL A 316 12.08 22.57 -35.26
C VAL A 316 12.93 23.80 -35.50
N ASN A 317 13.88 23.67 -36.41
CA ASN A 317 14.61 24.78 -37.02
C ASN A 317 13.89 25.13 -38.33
N CYS A 318 13.76 26.42 -38.63
CA CYS A 318 13.09 26.92 -39.82
C CYS A 318 13.98 27.87 -40.62
N ASP A 319 15.20 28.13 -40.13
CA ASP A 319 16.21 28.91 -40.82
C ASP A 319 16.80 28.09 -41.96
N VAL A 320 16.57 28.57 -43.18
CA VAL A 320 16.88 27.85 -44.42
C VAL A 320 18.37 27.73 -44.75
N ALA A 321 19.28 28.42 -44.04
CA ALA A 321 20.65 28.52 -44.55
C ALA A 321 21.81 28.73 -43.57
N VAL A 322 21.64 29.22 -42.33
CA VAL A 322 22.81 29.79 -41.63
C VAL A 322 23.01 29.29 -40.20
N ASP A 323 21.96 29.11 -39.40
CA ASP A 323 22.15 28.91 -37.96
C ASP A 323 21.61 27.56 -37.47
N TRP A 324 22.42 26.90 -36.64
CA TRP A 324 22.02 25.69 -35.93
C TRP A 324 21.24 26.10 -34.69
N ASP A 325 20.09 25.46 -34.49
CA ASP A 325 19.29 25.64 -33.30
C ASP A 325 19.71 24.59 -32.28
N ASP A 326 20.03 25.02 -31.07
CA ASP A 326 20.40 24.12 -29.98
C ASP A 326 19.69 24.47 -28.68
N GLY A 327 19.69 23.51 -27.76
CA GLY A 327 18.98 23.69 -26.53
C GLY A 327 19.21 22.61 -25.52
N LYS A 328 18.70 22.87 -24.32
CA LYS A 328 18.77 21.93 -23.22
C LYS A 328 17.50 21.95 -22.40
N ASP A 329 16.68 20.93 -22.55
CA ASP A 329 15.47 20.77 -21.77
C ASP A 329 15.77 20.14 -20.41
N ARG A 330 14.93 20.46 -19.43
CA ARG A 330 15.01 19.91 -18.07
C ARG A 330 13.62 19.52 -17.61
N TYR A 331 13.51 18.31 -17.09
CA TYR A 331 12.29 17.80 -16.48
C TYR A 331 12.57 17.39 -15.04
N GLN A 332 11.52 17.33 -14.25
CA GLN A 332 11.53 16.80 -12.91
C GLN A 332 10.37 15.82 -12.78
N VAL A 333 10.69 14.58 -12.43
CA VAL A 333 9.70 13.55 -12.13
C VAL A 333 9.87 13.13 -10.67
N THR A 334 8.82 13.19 -9.88
CA THR A 334 8.86 12.83 -8.45
C THR A 334 7.64 11.99 -8.07
N LEU A 335 7.90 10.83 -7.49
CA LEU A 335 6.92 9.87 -7.01
C LEU A 335 6.88 9.89 -5.48
N LYS A 336 5.69 9.65 -4.93
CA LYS A 336 5.43 9.60 -3.48
C LYS A 336 4.71 8.32 -3.09
N ASN A 337 4.48 8.16 -1.80
CA ASN A 337 3.57 7.16 -1.24
C ASN A 337 3.94 5.72 -1.66
N GLY A 338 5.24 5.41 -1.63
CA GLY A 338 5.77 4.09 -1.98
C GLY A 338 5.77 3.76 -3.47
N TRP A 339 5.48 4.71 -4.35
CA TRP A 339 5.64 4.54 -5.79
C TRP A 339 7.10 4.72 -6.21
N VAL A 340 7.55 3.85 -7.12
CA VAL A 340 8.90 3.85 -7.67
C VAL A 340 8.86 3.69 -9.20
N PHE A 341 9.93 4.08 -9.88
CA PHE A 341 10.09 3.74 -11.28
C PHE A 341 10.27 2.23 -11.44
N LYS A 342 9.64 1.67 -12.46
CA LYS A 342 9.77 0.25 -12.82
C LYS A 342 10.55 0.07 -14.11
N LYS A 343 10.26 0.89 -15.12
CA LYS A 343 10.83 0.78 -16.46
C LYS A 343 10.81 2.14 -17.13
N VAL A 344 11.85 2.40 -17.93
CA VAL A 344 11.88 3.51 -18.88
C VAL A 344 12.03 2.98 -20.29
N GLU A 345 11.31 3.61 -21.22
CA GLU A 345 11.47 3.39 -22.66
C GLU A 345 11.76 4.73 -23.33
N TYR A 346 12.60 4.70 -24.36
CA TYR A 346 13.03 5.89 -25.08
C TYR A 346 12.89 5.68 -26.58
N SER A 347 12.38 6.71 -27.27
CA SER A 347 12.34 6.78 -28.72
C SER A 347 12.70 8.19 -29.17
N GLN A 348 13.34 8.29 -30.33
CA GLN A 348 13.63 9.55 -31.00
C GLN A 348 13.27 9.45 -32.47
N LYS A 349 12.97 10.59 -33.08
CA LYS A 349 12.77 10.75 -34.51
C LYS A 349 13.50 12.00 -34.96
N LYS A 350 14.14 11.92 -36.11
CA LYS A 350 14.88 13.00 -36.77
C LYS A 350 14.39 13.10 -38.21
N SER A 351 14.30 14.30 -38.78
CA SER A 351 13.98 14.45 -40.21
C SER A 351 15.19 14.22 -41.11
N SER A 352 16.39 14.51 -40.62
CA SER A 352 17.65 14.30 -41.31
C SER A 352 18.62 13.47 -40.45
N GLY A 353 19.89 13.40 -40.89
CA GLY A 353 20.96 12.72 -40.16
C GLY A 353 21.84 13.68 -39.34
N SER A 354 21.70 14.99 -39.54
CA SER A 354 22.54 16.01 -38.90
C SER A 354 22.07 16.41 -37.51
N GLU A 355 20.80 16.18 -37.16
CA GLU A 355 20.29 16.52 -35.84
C GLU A 355 20.91 15.62 -34.77
N LYS A 356 21.18 16.21 -33.61
CA LYS A 356 21.74 15.50 -32.47
C LYS A 356 20.77 15.57 -31.30
N ILE A 357 20.57 14.42 -30.66
CA ILE A 357 20.01 14.37 -29.31
C ILE A 357 21.11 13.77 -28.46
N HIS A 358 21.40 14.41 -27.34
CA HIS A 358 22.26 13.89 -26.31
C HIS A 358 21.38 13.49 -25.12
N PRO A 359 20.64 12.37 -25.23
CA PRO A 359 19.88 11.86 -24.09
C PRO A 359 20.84 11.43 -22.98
N PRO A 360 20.37 11.35 -21.73
CA PRO A 360 21.07 10.58 -20.71
C PRO A 360 21.44 9.20 -21.24
N ASP A 361 22.58 8.65 -20.81
CA ASP A 361 22.99 7.29 -21.15
C ASP A 361 21.85 6.32 -20.84
N TYR A 362 21.24 5.79 -21.90
CA TYR A 362 20.02 4.99 -21.78
C TYR A 362 20.29 3.62 -21.17
N ALA A 363 21.47 3.04 -21.42
CA ALA A 363 21.87 1.78 -20.81
C ALA A 363 22.04 1.95 -19.30
N LYS A 364 22.66 3.06 -18.89
CA LYS A 364 22.74 3.45 -17.48
C LYS A 364 21.37 3.73 -16.89
N LEU A 365 20.52 4.47 -17.59
CA LEU A 365 19.19 4.83 -17.11
C LEU A 365 18.30 3.60 -16.89
N ARG A 366 18.31 2.61 -17.79
CA ARG A 366 17.53 1.38 -17.63
C ARG A 366 17.93 0.55 -16.41
N ARG A 367 19.19 0.63 -16.00
CA ARG A 367 19.72 -0.07 -14.83
C ARG A 367 19.47 0.70 -13.54
N ASP A 368 19.70 2.00 -13.56
CA ASP A 368 19.81 2.81 -12.34
C ASP A 368 18.47 3.45 -11.95
N LEU A 369 17.52 3.62 -12.88
CA LEU A 369 16.22 4.25 -12.61
C LEU A 369 15.24 3.35 -11.84
N PRO A 370 15.08 2.05 -12.15
CA PRO A 370 14.13 1.19 -11.44
C PRO A 370 14.37 1.18 -9.92
N GLY A 371 13.30 1.26 -9.14
CA GLY A 371 13.32 1.33 -7.67
C GLY A 371 13.54 2.75 -7.11
N THR A 372 13.92 3.73 -7.93
CA THR A 372 14.05 5.12 -7.47
C THR A 372 12.69 5.85 -7.44
N THR A 373 12.61 6.95 -6.69
CA THR A 373 11.39 7.77 -6.54
C THR A 373 11.49 9.12 -7.26
N SER A 374 12.67 9.50 -7.78
CA SER A 374 12.85 10.78 -8.46
C SER A 374 13.81 10.68 -9.64
N TRP A 375 13.55 11.50 -10.66
CA TRP A 375 14.39 11.60 -11.85
C TRP A 375 14.36 13.01 -12.42
N ASN A 376 15.53 13.62 -12.59
CA ASN A 376 15.69 14.98 -13.09
C ASN A 376 16.52 14.99 -14.37
N PRO A 377 16.00 14.49 -15.51
CA PRO A 377 16.78 14.42 -16.72
C PRO A 377 17.03 15.81 -17.30
N SER A 378 18.19 15.93 -17.93
CA SER A 378 18.47 17.04 -18.82
C SER A 378 18.91 16.52 -20.17
N ILE A 379 18.24 17.01 -21.22
CA ILE A 379 18.35 16.49 -22.58
C ILE A 379 18.83 17.64 -23.44
N SER A 380 20.06 17.54 -23.94
CA SER A 380 20.55 18.51 -24.92
C SER A 380 20.16 18.06 -26.32
N TRP A 381 19.91 19.03 -27.19
CA TRP A 381 19.53 18.79 -28.56
C TRP A 381 20.13 19.85 -29.49
N GLU A 382 20.22 19.50 -30.77
CA GLU A 382 20.76 20.33 -31.84
C GLU A 382 20.01 19.96 -33.14
N VAL A 383 19.45 20.96 -33.84
CA VAL A 383 18.69 20.81 -35.08
C VAL A 383 19.39 21.61 -36.18
N SER A 384 19.70 20.93 -37.29
CA SER A 384 20.37 21.54 -38.45
C SER A 384 19.54 22.65 -39.09
N PRO A 385 20.20 23.62 -39.75
CA PRO A 385 19.52 24.57 -40.62
C PRO A 385 18.70 23.83 -41.70
N GLY A 386 17.53 24.36 -42.02
CA GLY A 386 16.54 23.79 -42.92
C GLY A 386 15.24 23.48 -42.16
N PRO A 387 14.19 22.98 -42.85
CA PRO A 387 12.92 22.59 -42.23
C PRO A 387 13.06 21.26 -41.44
N ASP A 388 14.12 21.16 -40.65
CA ASP A 388 14.44 19.97 -39.88
C ASP A 388 13.73 19.97 -38.54
N GLN A 389 13.41 18.76 -38.09
CA GLN A 389 12.69 18.52 -36.85
C GLN A 389 13.28 17.35 -36.11
N LEU A 390 13.20 17.49 -34.80
CA LEU A 390 13.67 16.55 -33.83
C LEU A 390 12.53 16.24 -32.87
N GLU A 391 12.29 14.97 -32.60
CA GLU A 391 11.36 14.54 -31.56
C GLU A 391 12.04 13.54 -30.63
N TYR A 392 11.78 13.65 -29.33
CA TYR A 392 12.10 12.60 -28.38
C TYR A 392 10.94 12.31 -27.44
N VAL A 393 10.84 11.04 -27.03
CA VAL A 393 9.77 10.53 -26.17
C VAL A 393 10.35 9.58 -25.14
N TYR A 394 10.01 9.79 -23.87
CA TYR A 394 10.20 8.80 -22.81
C TYR A 394 8.85 8.30 -22.31
N TRP A 395 8.72 6.98 -22.15
CA TRP A 395 7.63 6.34 -21.43
C TRP A 395 8.15 5.83 -20.09
N LEU A 396 7.60 6.36 -19.01
CA LEU A 396 7.97 6.04 -17.64
C LEU A 396 6.88 5.16 -17.04
N THR A 397 7.19 3.88 -16.89
CA THR A 397 6.36 2.95 -16.15
C THR A 397 6.76 3.00 -14.69
N ILE A 398 5.78 3.23 -13.82
CA ILE A 398 5.93 3.27 -12.37
C ILE A 398 5.18 2.10 -11.73
N GLU A 399 5.56 1.72 -10.52
CA GLU A 399 4.92 0.70 -9.71
C GLU A 399 4.82 1.14 -8.26
N GLY A 400 3.70 0.83 -7.61
CA GLY A 400 3.47 1.19 -6.22
C GLY A 400 2.19 0.59 -5.66
N PRO A 401 1.81 0.97 -4.42
CA PRO A 401 0.60 0.48 -3.76
C PRO A 401 -0.67 0.81 -4.56
N LYS A 402 -1.46 -0.22 -4.84
CA LYS A 402 -2.69 -0.11 -5.63
C LYS A 402 -3.70 0.80 -4.93
N GLY A 403 -4.22 1.78 -5.65
CA GLY A 403 -5.23 2.72 -5.14
C GLY A 403 -4.66 3.84 -4.28
N VAL A 404 -3.34 3.92 -4.08
CA VAL A 404 -2.67 5.04 -3.42
C VAL A 404 -2.15 6.01 -4.50
N PRO A 405 -2.43 7.32 -4.43
CA PRO A 405 -1.90 8.30 -5.39
C PRO A 405 -0.36 8.31 -5.40
N HIS A 406 0.24 8.49 -6.58
CA HIS A 406 1.69 8.48 -6.75
C HIS A 406 2.37 9.85 -6.63
N PHE A 407 1.62 10.92 -6.34
CA PHE A 407 2.10 12.32 -6.34
C PHE A 407 1.85 13.06 -5.03
#